data_AF-A0A944Z5Z6-F1
#
_entry.id   AF-A0A944Z5Z6-F1
#
_cell.length_a   1.000
_cell.length_b   1.000
_cell.length_c   1.000
_cell.angle_alpha   90.00
_cell.angle_beta   90.00
_cell.angle_gamma   90.00
#
_symmetry.space_group_name_H-M   'P 1'
#
loop_
_entity.id
_entity.type
_entity.pdbx_description
1 polymer ?
#
loop_
_entity_poly.entity_id
_entity_poly.type
_entity_poly.pdbx_seq_one_letter_code
_entity_poly.pdbx_strand_id
1 'polypeptide(L)'
;MTAPTHIAFAMACGLLSGSPAFAIKLLAGGALLPDIDHPQSAIGRIFFFISYPLNRTFGHRRHVHSLVVWIPFTIAGFFFYKPIGWIGLGAISHVIIDSWNLSGVAMMLPFSEKIFVLASKKYRIRTSSKAELTIMVVLGLIAWGGGYMGSTGGIRALMAAFFGSYEMAIQHYEFEGTGVAYLKGKLRKPDGNIVVGKWLIIGTEGKDKIAVYDKENNEVIHIPKDAKFLRATLKSTKEKWNTIKIAGPATIVKKQGIAFFKAGNKWNLAEKEGVVMGYVIHKGELEIEKLL
;
A
#
# COMPACT_ATOMS: atom_id res chain seq x y z
N MET A 1 -11.45 -5.11 -24.51
CA MET A 1 -12.11 -3.81 -24.35
C MET A 1 -11.18 -2.78 -24.96
N THR A 2 -11.42 -1.49 -24.78
CA THR A 2 -10.54 -0.41 -25.21
C THR A 2 -9.57 -0.03 -24.09
N ALA A 3 -8.45 0.60 -24.47
CA ALA A 3 -7.42 1.04 -23.52
C ALA A 3 -7.95 1.86 -22.33
N PRO A 4 -8.88 2.83 -22.51
CA PRO A 4 -9.47 3.56 -21.38
C PRO A 4 -10.20 2.66 -20.38
N THR A 5 -10.91 1.63 -20.86
CA THR A 5 -11.62 0.68 -19.99
C THR A 5 -10.64 -0.17 -19.18
N HIS A 6 -9.52 -0.60 -19.79
CA HIS A 6 -8.46 -1.32 -19.08
C HIS A 6 -7.79 -0.48 -18.01
N ILE A 7 -7.48 0.79 -18.31
CA ILE A 7 -6.96 1.76 -17.34
C ILE A 7 -7.96 1.96 -16.19
N ALA A 8 -9.24 2.21 -16.50
CA ALA A 8 -10.28 2.43 -15.51
C ALA A 8 -10.43 1.24 -14.56
N PHE A 9 -10.40 0.02 -15.08
CA PHE A 9 -10.45 -1.20 -14.28
C PHE A 9 -9.24 -1.33 -13.35
N ALA A 10 -8.03 -1.17 -13.90
CA ALA A 10 -6.79 -1.26 -13.12
C ALA A 10 -6.73 -0.19 -12.01
N MET A 11 -7.16 1.04 -12.31
CA MET A 11 -7.25 2.11 -11.33
C MET A 11 -8.29 1.81 -10.25
N ALA A 12 -9.47 1.30 -10.61
CA ALA A 12 -10.50 0.90 -9.65
C ALA A 12 -9.97 -0.17 -8.67
N CYS A 13 -9.32 -1.22 -9.19
CA CYS A 13 -8.68 -2.24 -8.35
C CYS A 13 -7.59 -1.65 -7.44
N GLY A 14 -6.74 -0.77 -7.98
CA GLY A 14 -5.67 -0.12 -7.22
C GLY A 14 -6.19 0.77 -6.08
N LEU A 15 -7.24 1.56 -6.34
CA LEU A 15 -7.81 2.49 -5.37
C LEU A 15 -8.61 1.74 -4.29
N LEU A 16 -9.45 0.77 -4.67
CA LEU A 16 -10.19 -0.07 -3.70
C LEU A 16 -9.25 -0.87 -2.78
N SER A 17 -8.13 -1.34 -3.32
CA SER A 17 -7.11 -2.04 -2.52
C SER A 17 -6.28 -1.12 -1.61
N GLY A 18 -6.48 0.21 -1.65
CA GLY A 18 -5.69 1.16 -0.89
C GLY A 18 -4.21 1.15 -1.30
N SER A 19 -3.93 0.89 -2.58
CA SER A 19 -2.55 0.88 -3.09
C SER A 19 -1.98 2.30 -3.16
N PRO A 20 -0.66 2.49 -2.96
CA PRO A 20 -0.05 3.80 -3.02
C PRO A 20 -0.17 4.40 -4.44
N ALA A 21 -0.25 5.73 -4.53
CA ALA A 21 -0.47 6.43 -5.81
C ALA A 21 0.53 6.03 -6.91
N PHE A 22 1.80 5.81 -6.56
CA PHE A 22 2.80 5.33 -7.51
C PHE A 22 2.48 3.93 -8.05
N ALA A 23 2.05 2.99 -7.21
CA ALA A 23 1.64 1.67 -7.65
C ALA A 23 0.43 1.75 -8.59
N ILE A 24 -0.57 2.58 -8.27
CA ILE A 24 -1.76 2.76 -9.11
C ILE A 24 -1.39 3.22 -10.53
N LYS A 25 -0.44 4.15 -10.67
CA LYS A 25 0.08 4.57 -11.98
C LYS A 25 0.72 3.42 -12.75
N LEU A 26 1.49 2.58 -12.06
CA LEU A 26 2.14 1.40 -12.66
C LEU A 26 1.13 0.31 -13.05
N LEU A 27 0.10 0.05 -12.23
CA LEU A 27 -1.01 -0.84 -12.60
C LEU A 27 -1.71 -0.33 -13.86
N ALA A 28 -2.06 0.96 -13.91
CA ALA A 28 -2.74 1.56 -15.05
C ALA A 28 -1.90 1.47 -16.33
N GLY A 29 -0.59 1.72 -16.26
CA GLY A 29 0.33 1.56 -17.39
C GLY A 29 0.51 0.09 -17.78
N GLY A 30 0.67 -0.80 -16.81
CA GLY A 30 0.82 -2.24 -17.03
C GLY A 30 -0.41 -2.88 -17.68
N ALA A 31 -1.60 -2.35 -17.39
CA ALA A 31 -2.85 -2.78 -18.01
C ALA A 31 -2.90 -2.50 -19.53
N LEU A 32 -1.99 -1.72 -20.09
CA LEU A 32 -1.90 -1.54 -21.54
C LEU A 32 -0.97 -2.55 -22.21
N LEU A 33 -0.05 -3.16 -21.46
CA LEU A 33 1.02 -3.98 -22.03
C LEU A 33 0.54 -5.19 -22.85
N PRO A 34 -0.51 -5.94 -22.43
CA PRO A 34 -0.90 -7.13 -23.19
C PRO A 34 -1.28 -6.84 -24.64
N ASP A 35 -1.87 -5.66 -24.90
CA ASP A 35 -2.29 -5.23 -26.23
C ASP A 35 -1.13 -4.79 -27.15
N ILE A 36 0.14 -4.97 -26.74
CA ILE A 36 1.31 -4.76 -27.60
C ILE A 36 1.31 -5.69 -28.82
N ASP A 37 0.53 -6.76 -28.80
CA ASP A 37 0.32 -7.66 -29.93
C ASP A 37 -0.72 -7.16 -30.95
N HIS A 38 -1.39 -6.02 -30.73
CA HIS A 38 -2.46 -5.52 -31.58
C HIS A 38 -2.07 -4.18 -32.26
N PRO A 39 -1.83 -4.15 -33.58
CA PRO A 39 -1.29 -2.98 -34.27
C PRO A 39 -2.15 -1.71 -34.18
N GLN A 40 -3.44 -1.83 -33.91
CA GLN A 40 -4.35 -0.69 -33.75
C GLN A 40 -4.57 -0.28 -32.29
N SER A 41 -4.00 -1.00 -31.32
CA SER A 41 -4.12 -0.62 -29.90
C SER A 41 -3.29 0.63 -29.60
N ALA A 42 -3.51 1.23 -28.42
CA ALA A 42 -2.76 2.42 -28.01
C ALA A 42 -1.26 2.15 -27.96
N ILE A 43 -0.85 1.02 -27.36
CA ILE A 43 0.56 0.65 -27.24
C ILE A 43 1.11 0.00 -28.51
N GLY A 44 0.31 -0.81 -29.21
CA GLY A 44 0.73 -1.48 -30.44
C GLY A 44 1.04 -0.50 -31.56
N ARG A 45 0.31 0.63 -31.65
CA ARG A 45 0.64 1.70 -32.60
C ARG A 45 2.01 2.35 -32.34
N ILE A 46 2.39 2.49 -31.08
CA ILE A 46 3.71 3.03 -30.70
C ILE A 46 4.81 2.01 -31.02
N PHE A 47 4.58 0.75 -30.66
CA PHE A 47 5.52 -0.35 -30.88
C PHE A 47 5.15 -1.17 -32.12
N PHE A 48 4.85 -0.51 -33.25
CA PHE A 48 4.34 -1.18 -34.45
C PHE A 48 5.28 -2.29 -34.96
N PHE A 49 6.58 -2.10 -34.77
CA PHE A 49 7.63 -3.04 -35.13
C PHE A 49 7.60 -4.34 -34.31
N ILE A 50 6.99 -4.33 -33.11
CA ILE A 50 6.71 -5.51 -32.30
C ILE A 50 5.30 -6.03 -32.58
N SER A 51 4.31 -5.13 -32.62
CA SER A 51 2.91 -5.53 -32.73
C SER A 51 2.59 -6.22 -34.03
N TYR A 52 3.17 -5.76 -35.16
CA TYR A 52 2.84 -6.33 -36.46
C TYR A 52 3.38 -7.76 -36.64
N PRO A 53 4.65 -8.07 -36.32
CA PRO A 53 5.13 -9.45 -36.32
C PRO A 53 4.38 -10.35 -35.34
N LEU A 54 4.10 -9.88 -34.11
CA LEU A 54 3.37 -10.67 -33.12
C LEU A 54 1.96 -10.99 -33.58
N ASN A 55 1.21 -9.99 -34.07
CA ASN A 55 -0.15 -10.18 -34.54
C ASN A 55 -0.21 -11.16 -35.71
N ARG A 56 0.75 -11.07 -36.64
CA ARG A 56 0.80 -11.94 -37.81
C ARG A 56 1.09 -13.39 -37.44
N THR A 57 1.98 -13.63 -36.47
CA THR A 57 2.41 -14.98 -36.08
C THR A 57 1.43 -15.63 -35.10
N PHE A 58 0.96 -14.87 -34.13
CA PHE A 58 0.22 -15.39 -32.98
C PHE A 58 -1.23 -14.91 -32.93
N GLY A 59 -1.59 -13.84 -33.65
CA GLY A 59 -2.88 -13.18 -33.49
C GLY A 59 -3.01 -12.44 -32.17
N HIS A 60 -4.13 -11.73 -32.01
CA HIS A 60 -4.45 -10.99 -30.79
C HIS A 60 -5.17 -11.87 -29.75
N ARG A 61 -4.93 -11.63 -28.46
CA ARG A 61 -5.54 -12.36 -27.32
C ARG A 61 -5.14 -13.82 -27.18
N ARG A 62 -3.95 -14.15 -27.66
CA ARG A 62 -3.32 -15.46 -27.51
C ARG A 62 -2.16 -15.40 -26.52
N HIS A 63 -0.93 -15.54 -26.99
CA HIS A 63 0.24 -15.75 -26.13
C HIS A 63 0.50 -14.59 -25.17
N VAL A 64 0.34 -13.34 -25.62
CA VAL A 64 0.61 -12.15 -24.79
C VAL A 64 -0.52 -11.90 -23.78
N HIS A 65 -1.70 -12.51 -23.95
CA HIS A 65 -2.80 -12.44 -22.99
C HIS A 65 -2.92 -13.71 -22.13
N SER A 66 -1.86 -14.50 -22.05
CA SER A 66 -1.81 -15.68 -21.18
C SER A 66 -1.43 -15.31 -19.75
N LEU A 67 -2.18 -15.81 -18.77
CA LEU A 67 -1.83 -15.70 -17.36
C LEU A 67 -0.55 -16.48 -17.02
N VAL A 68 -0.20 -17.50 -17.82
CA VAL A 68 1.05 -18.25 -17.67
C VAL A 68 2.27 -17.35 -17.86
N VAL A 69 2.15 -16.29 -18.66
CA VAL A 69 3.22 -15.28 -18.84
C VAL A 69 3.21 -14.29 -17.68
N TRP A 70 2.03 -13.74 -17.35
CA TRP A 70 1.95 -12.62 -16.42
C TRP A 70 2.05 -13.00 -14.95
N ILE A 71 1.64 -14.21 -14.55
CA ILE A 71 1.74 -14.66 -13.14
C ILE A 71 3.22 -14.79 -12.71
N PRO A 72 4.09 -15.55 -13.40
CA PRO A 72 5.50 -15.62 -13.05
C PRO A 72 6.20 -14.27 -13.14
N PHE A 73 5.89 -13.46 -14.17
CA PHE A 73 6.43 -12.12 -14.32
C PHE A 73 6.08 -11.22 -13.12
N THR A 74 4.84 -11.29 -12.64
CA THR A 74 4.38 -10.55 -11.46
C THR A 74 5.09 -10.99 -10.20
N ILE A 75 5.21 -12.31 -9.98
CA ILE A 75 5.88 -12.89 -8.80
C ILE A 75 7.36 -12.50 -8.79
N ALA A 76 8.07 -12.71 -9.91
CA ALA A 76 9.46 -12.32 -10.06
C ALA A 76 9.63 -10.80 -9.87
N GLY A 77 8.70 -10.00 -10.41
CA GLY A 77 8.66 -8.56 -10.21
C GLY A 77 8.61 -8.18 -8.74
N PHE A 78 7.69 -8.73 -7.95
CA PHE A 78 7.64 -8.42 -6.51
C PHE A 78 8.84 -8.92 -5.72
N PHE A 79 9.46 -10.02 -6.16
CA PHE A 79 10.62 -10.59 -5.50
C PHE A 79 11.91 -9.78 -5.77
N PHE A 80 12.16 -9.41 -7.02
CA PHE A 80 13.41 -8.75 -7.43
C PHE A 80 13.30 -7.22 -7.51
N TYR A 81 12.18 -6.67 -7.99
CA TYR A 81 11.99 -5.23 -8.13
C TYR A 81 10.50 -4.83 -8.16
N LYS A 82 9.98 -4.45 -6.99
CA LYS A 82 8.54 -4.22 -6.74
C LYS A 82 7.77 -3.44 -7.83
N PRO A 83 8.32 -2.38 -8.45
CA PRO A 83 7.64 -1.69 -9.56
C PRO A 83 7.22 -2.63 -10.71
N ILE A 84 8.04 -3.62 -11.06
CA ILE A 84 7.70 -4.60 -12.11
C ILE A 84 6.51 -5.47 -11.68
N GLY A 85 6.42 -5.83 -10.39
CA GLY A 85 5.27 -6.56 -9.87
C GLY A 85 3.95 -5.81 -10.05
N TRP A 86 3.95 -4.49 -9.84
CA TRP A 86 2.78 -3.64 -10.06
C TRP A 86 2.37 -3.56 -11.54
N ILE A 87 3.34 -3.49 -12.44
CA ILE A 87 3.11 -3.54 -13.89
C ILE A 87 2.48 -4.88 -14.27
N GLY A 88 3.03 -5.99 -13.76
CA GLY A 88 2.51 -7.34 -13.98
C GLY A 88 1.06 -7.51 -13.50
N LEU A 89 0.72 -6.98 -12.31
CA LEU A 89 -0.67 -6.96 -11.83
C LEU A 89 -1.60 -6.16 -12.74
N GLY A 90 -1.13 -5.05 -13.31
CA GLY A 90 -1.84 -4.31 -14.34
C GLY A 90 -2.18 -5.20 -15.54
N ALA A 91 -1.17 -5.92 -16.06
CA ALA A 91 -1.36 -6.84 -17.18
C ALA A 91 -2.30 -8.02 -16.86
N ILE A 92 -2.24 -8.57 -15.64
CA ILE A 92 -3.22 -9.58 -15.18
C ILE A 92 -4.64 -9.01 -15.19
N SER A 93 -4.82 -7.78 -14.69
CA SER A 93 -6.14 -7.12 -14.67
C SER A 93 -6.73 -6.96 -16.08
N HIS A 94 -5.88 -6.67 -17.07
CA HIS A 94 -6.25 -6.60 -18.47
C HIS A 94 -6.76 -7.94 -18.99
N VAL A 95 -6.01 -9.03 -18.77
CA VAL A 95 -6.40 -10.38 -19.21
C VAL A 95 -7.74 -10.80 -18.60
N ILE A 96 -7.94 -10.50 -17.31
CA ILE A 96 -9.19 -10.80 -16.60
C ILE A 96 -10.37 -10.07 -17.25
N ILE A 97 -10.28 -8.75 -17.47
CA ILE A 97 -11.42 -8.01 -18.02
C ILE A 97 -11.67 -8.34 -19.50
N ASP A 98 -10.63 -8.69 -20.26
CA ASP A 98 -10.78 -9.13 -21.65
C ASP A 98 -11.52 -10.46 -21.80
N SER A 99 -11.49 -11.30 -20.76
CA SER A 99 -12.29 -12.50 -20.70
C SER A 99 -13.80 -12.26 -20.59
N TRP A 100 -14.21 -11.02 -20.34
CA TRP A 100 -15.62 -10.63 -20.38
C TRP A 100 -16.08 -10.18 -21.79
N ASN A 101 -15.16 -10.07 -22.74
CA ASN A 101 -15.51 -9.74 -24.12
C ASN A 101 -16.15 -10.92 -24.84
N LEU A 102 -16.85 -10.63 -25.94
CA LEU A 102 -17.45 -11.64 -26.83
C LEU A 102 -16.46 -12.73 -27.29
N SER A 103 -15.24 -12.33 -27.66
CA SER A 103 -14.21 -13.25 -28.16
C SER A 103 -13.40 -13.93 -27.05
N GLY A 104 -13.53 -13.52 -25.79
CA GLY A 104 -12.73 -14.06 -24.69
C GLY A 104 -11.22 -13.90 -24.88
N VAL A 105 -10.47 -14.77 -24.19
CA VAL A 105 -9.00 -14.77 -24.18
C VAL A 105 -8.43 -16.16 -23.91
N ALA A 106 -7.32 -16.53 -24.54
CA ALA A 106 -6.63 -17.80 -24.31
C ALA A 106 -5.70 -17.73 -23.09
N MET A 107 -6.26 -17.73 -21.87
CA MET A 107 -5.50 -17.48 -20.63
C MET A 107 -4.41 -18.49 -20.31
N MET A 108 -4.50 -19.71 -20.84
CA MET A 108 -3.69 -20.86 -20.40
C MET A 108 -2.65 -21.28 -21.44
N LEU A 109 -2.39 -20.47 -22.47
CA LEU A 109 -1.32 -20.77 -23.43
C LEU A 109 0.06 -20.77 -22.76
N PRO A 110 0.97 -21.68 -23.11
CA PRO A 110 0.86 -22.68 -24.18
C PRO A 110 0.21 -24.01 -23.75
N PHE A 111 -0.23 -24.17 -22.49
CA PHE A 111 -0.76 -25.43 -21.98
C PHE A 111 -2.18 -25.76 -22.48
N SER A 112 -2.99 -24.75 -22.81
CA SER A 112 -4.31 -24.94 -23.40
C SER A 112 -4.68 -23.81 -24.35
N GLU A 113 -5.19 -24.19 -25.52
CA GLU A 113 -5.73 -23.25 -26.51
C GLU A 113 -7.18 -22.84 -26.25
N LYS A 114 -7.80 -23.36 -25.19
CA LYS A 114 -9.20 -23.05 -24.86
C LYS A 114 -9.37 -21.56 -24.59
N ILE A 115 -10.36 -20.97 -25.26
CA ILE A 115 -10.77 -19.58 -25.01
C ILE A 115 -11.57 -19.54 -23.72
N PHE A 116 -11.06 -18.79 -22.75
CA PHE A 116 -11.77 -18.53 -21.51
C PHE A 116 -12.71 -17.33 -21.68
N VAL A 117 -13.94 -17.50 -21.20
CA VAL A 117 -14.93 -16.43 -21.15
C VAL A 117 -15.61 -16.46 -19.79
N LEU A 118 -15.55 -15.34 -19.07
CA LEU A 118 -16.06 -15.24 -17.70
C LEU A 118 -17.59 -15.23 -17.63
N ALA A 119 -18.25 -14.69 -18.66
CA ALA A 119 -19.68 -14.46 -18.67
C ALA A 119 -20.44 -15.32 -19.69
N SER A 120 -21.68 -15.65 -19.35
CA SER A 120 -22.61 -16.29 -20.29
C SER A 120 -22.88 -15.38 -21.50
N LYS A 121 -23.26 -15.97 -22.64
CA LYS A 121 -23.32 -15.30 -23.95
C LYS A 121 -24.09 -13.96 -23.93
N LYS A 122 -25.13 -13.85 -23.09
CA LYS A 122 -25.98 -12.65 -22.94
C LYS A 122 -25.26 -11.47 -22.27
N TYR A 123 -24.31 -11.73 -21.39
CA TYR A 123 -23.63 -10.70 -20.58
C TYR A 123 -22.23 -10.37 -21.09
N ARG A 124 -21.85 -10.89 -22.26
CA ARG A 124 -20.56 -10.59 -22.89
C ARG A 124 -20.59 -9.23 -23.55
N ILE A 125 -19.45 -8.55 -23.51
CA ILE A 125 -19.35 -7.16 -23.96
C ILE A 125 -18.69 -7.12 -25.33
N ARG A 126 -19.28 -6.35 -26.25
CA ARG A 126 -18.66 -6.05 -27.54
C ARG A 126 -17.71 -4.87 -27.38
N THR A 127 -16.49 -5.00 -27.92
CA THR A 127 -15.52 -3.89 -27.93
C THR A 127 -16.12 -2.66 -28.61
N SER A 128 -15.89 -1.49 -28.02
CA SER A 128 -16.39 -0.18 -28.49
C SER A 128 -17.92 -0.08 -28.57
N SER A 129 -18.64 -0.82 -27.72
CA SER A 129 -20.10 -0.74 -27.61
C SER A 129 -20.56 0.23 -26.52
N LYS A 130 -21.83 0.63 -26.55
CA LYS A 130 -22.46 1.41 -25.47
C LYS A 130 -22.36 0.72 -24.11
N ALA A 131 -22.45 -0.62 -24.07
CA ALA A 131 -22.30 -1.39 -22.85
C ALA A 131 -20.89 -1.28 -22.26
N GLU A 132 -19.85 -1.29 -23.11
CA GLU A 132 -18.48 -1.03 -22.66
C GLU A 132 -18.33 0.38 -22.09
N LEU A 133 -18.90 1.39 -22.77
CA LEU A 133 -18.89 2.77 -22.28
C LEU A 133 -19.53 2.89 -20.90
N THR A 134 -20.69 2.26 -20.69
CA THR A 134 -21.35 2.23 -19.37
C THR A 134 -20.45 1.61 -18.31
N ILE A 135 -19.80 0.48 -18.61
CA ILE A 135 -18.89 -0.20 -17.68
C ILE A 135 -17.68 0.69 -17.37
N MET A 136 -17.10 1.33 -18.37
CA MET A 136 -15.99 2.27 -18.18
C MET A 136 -16.38 3.42 -17.25
N VAL A 137 -17.57 4.01 -17.42
CA VAL A 137 -18.07 5.08 -16.54
C VAL A 137 -18.29 4.56 -15.12
N VAL A 138 -18.90 3.38 -14.96
CA VAL A 138 -19.10 2.77 -13.63
C VAL A 138 -17.77 2.48 -12.95
N LEU A 139 -16.79 1.93 -13.67
CA LEU A 139 -15.43 1.71 -13.14
C LEU A 139 -14.75 3.02 -12.77
N GLY A 140 -14.94 4.09 -13.54
CA GLY A 140 -14.46 5.42 -13.20
C GLY A 140 -15.08 5.97 -11.91
N LEU A 141 -16.39 5.79 -11.71
CA LEU A 141 -17.07 6.16 -10.46
C LEU A 141 -16.60 5.31 -9.27
N ILE A 142 -16.39 4.00 -9.48
CA ILE A 142 -15.82 3.11 -8.46
C ILE A 142 -14.39 3.52 -8.12
N ALA A 143 -13.57 3.88 -9.11
CA ALA A 143 -12.23 4.39 -8.88
C ALA A 143 -12.28 5.70 -8.06
N TRP A 144 -13.15 6.64 -8.43
CA TRP A 144 -13.32 7.90 -7.71
C TRP A 144 -13.76 7.67 -6.25
N GLY A 145 -14.81 6.87 -6.02
CA GLY A 145 -15.27 6.51 -4.67
C GLY A 145 -14.24 5.69 -3.89
N GLY A 146 -13.53 4.80 -4.58
CA GLY A 146 -12.41 4.03 -4.04
C GLY A 146 -11.24 4.90 -3.61
N GLY A 147 -11.01 6.05 -4.25
CA GLY A 147 -10.03 7.04 -3.80
C GLY A 147 -10.40 7.66 -2.45
N TYR A 148 -11.68 7.97 -2.24
CA TYR A 148 -12.19 8.41 -0.94
C TYR A 148 -12.04 7.31 0.12
N MET A 149 -12.43 6.07 -0.19
CA MET A 149 -12.25 4.94 0.74
C MET A 149 -10.77 4.62 1.01
N GLY A 150 -9.91 4.71 0.00
CA GLY A 150 -8.47 4.48 0.10
C GLY A 150 -7.78 5.50 1.00
N SER A 151 -8.28 6.75 1.04
CA SER A 151 -7.81 7.77 2.00
C SER A 151 -8.09 7.42 3.46
N THR A 152 -9.09 6.56 3.71
CA THR A 152 -9.40 5.96 5.02
C THR A 152 -8.83 4.53 5.17
N GLY A 153 -7.92 4.13 4.28
CA GLY A 153 -7.23 2.83 4.28
C GLY A 153 -7.94 1.69 3.53
N GLY A 154 -9.15 1.88 3.01
CA GLY A 154 -9.82 0.95 2.06
C GLY A 154 -9.93 -0.52 2.51
N ILE A 155 -9.78 -1.47 1.57
CA ILE A 155 -9.74 -2.92 1.88
C ILE A 155 -8.57 -3.25 2.83
N ARG A 156 -7.45 -2.51 2.78
CA ARG A 156 -6.34 -2.73 3.72
C ARG A 156 -6.73 -2.40 5.17
N ALA A 157 -7.46 -1.32 5.41
CA ALA A 157 -8.00 -1.00 6.73
C ALA A 157 -9.01 -2.05 7.19
N LEU A 158 -9.86 -2.53 6.28
CA LEU A 158 -10.77 -3.65 6.56
C LEU A 158 -9.99 -4.92 6.94
N MET A 159 -9.01 -5.31 6.12
CA MET A 159 -8.13 -6.45 6.38
C MET A 159 -7.33 -6.26 7.68
N ALA A 160 -6.88 -5.04 7.99
CA ALA A 160 -6.21 -4.74 9.24
C ALA A 160 -7.15 -4.84 10.44
N ALA A 161 -8.42 -4.48 10.29
CA ALA A 161 -9.43 -4.67 11.34
C ALA A 161 -9.71 -6.17 11.60
N PHE A 162 -9.79 -6.97 10.52
CA PHE A 162 -10.04 -8.41 10.62
C PHE A 162 -8.82 -9.19 11.12
N PHE A 163 -7.66 -9.01 10.49
CA PHE A 163 -6.45 -9.80 10.74
C PHE A 163 -5.51 -9.17 11.78
N GLY A 164 -5.59 -7.87 12.04
CA GLY A 164 -4.80 -7.17 13.06
C GLY A 164 -3.30 -7.38 12.95
N SER A 165 -2.74 -7.38 11.74
CA SER A 165 -1.31 -7.57 11.55
C SER A 165 -0.54 -6.31 11.96
N TYR A 166 0.46 -6.50 12.82
CA TYR A 166 1.36 -5.46 13.29
C TYR A 166 2.04 -4.72 12.14
N GLU A 167 2.50 -5.46 11.14
CA GLU A 167 3.18 -4.93 9.96
C GLU A 167 2.32 -3.90 9.21
N MET A 168 1.00 -4.16 9.08
CA MET A 168 0.09 -3.20 8.45
C MET A 168 -0.14 -1.96 9.32
N ALA A 169 -0.19 -2.11 10.65
CA ALA A 169 -0.33 -0.97 11.55
C ALA A 169 0.88 -0.03 11.46
N ILE A 170 2.09 -0.58 11.28
CA ILE A 170 3.31 0.21 11.09
C ILE A 170 3.33 0.90 9.74
N GLN A 171 2.99 0.21 8.64
CA GLN A 171 2.90 0.83 7.31
C GLN A 171 1.89 1.98 7.28
N HIS A 172 0.76 1.84 7.98
CA HIS A 172 -0.24 2.90 8.06
C HIS A 172 0.27 4.10 8.88
N TYR A 173 0.97 3.86 9.99
CA TYR A 173 1.61 4.92 10.76
C TYR A 173 2.67 5.68 9.95
N GLU A 174 3.50 4.99 9.17
CA GLU A 174 4.50 5.62 8.29
C GLU A 174 3.83 6.52 7.23
N PHE A 175 2.62 6.19 6.78
CA PHE A 175 1.86 7.02 5.85
C PHE A 175 1.27 8.28 6.52
N GLU A 176 0.86 8.20 7.78
CA GLU A 176 0.26 9.33 8.52
C GLU A 176 1.28 10.39 8.99
N GLY A 177 2.58 10.04 9.01
CA GLY A 177 3.65 10.98 9.33
C GLY A 177 3.67 11.41 10.80
N THR A 178 3.47 12.71 11.09
CA THR A 178 3.61 13.29 12.44
C THR A 178 2.35 13.22 13.32
N GLY A 179 1.32 12.50 12.85
CA GLY A 179 0.10 12.26 13.61
C GLY A 179 0.37 11.47 14.90
N VAL A 180 -0.32 11.85 15.97
CA VAL A 180 -0.32 11.08 17.22
C VAL A 180 -1.17 9.83 17.02
N ALA A 181 -0.57 8.66 17.14
CA ALA A 181 -1.23 7.38 16.93
C ALA A 181 -0.98 6.40 18.07
N TYR A 182 -1.91 5.47 18.26
CA TYR A 182 -1.83 4.43 19.29
C TYR A 182 -1.89 3.04 18.66
N LEU A 183 -1.11 2.11 19.19
CA LEU A 183 -1.27 0.68 18.92
C LEU A 183 -2.18 0.08 20.01
N LYS A 184 -3.26 -0.57 19.59
CA LYS A 184 -4.09 -1.40 20.48
C LYS A 184 -3.95 -2.86 20.09
N GLY A 185 -3.58 -3.73 21.03
CA GLY A 185 -3.22 -5.09 20.66
C GLY A 185 -2.77 -6.01 21.79
N LYS A 186 -2.21 -7.15 21.39
CA LYS A 186 -1.53 -8.13 22.25
C LYS A 186 -0.03 -8.10 21.92
N LEU A 187 0.79 -7.65 22.86
CA LEU A 187 2.25 -7.61 22.75
C LEU A 187 2.83 -8.81 23.49
N ARG A 188 3.72 -9.56 22.84
CA ARG A 188 4.55 -10.57 23.51
C ARG A 188 5.86 -9.91 23.94
N LYS A 189 6.09 -9.82 25.25
CA LYS A 189 7.34 -9.30 25.83
C LYS A 189 8.48 -10.36 25.66
N PRO A 190 9.76 -9.95 25.77
CA PRO A 190 10.91 -10.87 25.61
C PRO A 190 10.95 -12.03 26.62
N ASP A 191 10.35 -11.83 27.79
CA ASP A 191 10.13 -12.84 28.83
C ASP A 191 9.07 -13.90 28.44
N GLY A 192 8.41 -13.74 27.30
CA GLY A 192 7.36 -14.62 26.79
C GLY A 192 5.95 -14.24 27.24
N ASN A 193 5.80 -13.29 28.17
CA ASN A 193 4.49 -12.87 28.68
C ASN A 193 3.71 -12.06 27.64
N ILE A 194 2.40 -12.28 27.58
CA ILE A 194 1.51 -11.58 26.65
C ILE A 194 0.74 -10.50 27.40
N VAL A 195 0.99 -9.25 27.04
CA VAL A 195 0.30 -8.08 27.60
C VAL A 195 -0.71 -7.58 26.58
N VAL A 196 -1.94 -7.32 27.02
CA VAL A 196 -2.99 -6.72 26.19
C VAL A 196 -3.17 -5.29 26.62
N GLY A 197 -3.05 -4.35 25.68
CA GLY A 197 -2.99 -2.95 26.05
C GLY A 197 -3.18 -1.97 24.89
N LYS A 198 -3.01 -0.69 25.23
CA LYS A 198 -2.98 0.43 24.31
C LYS A 198 -1.71 1.23 24.55
N TRP A 199 -0.83 1.25 23.57
CA TRP A 199 0.46 1.93 23.65
C TRP A 199 0.49 3.13 22.71
N LEU A 200 1.07 4.23 23.16
CA LEU A 200 1.24 5.45 22.37
C LEU A 200 2.47 5.30 21.48
N ILE A 201 2.35 5.51 20.17
CA ILE A 201 3.51 5.48 19.28
C ILE A 201 4.31 6.76 19.45
N ILE A 202 5.60 6.62 19.75
CA ILE A 202 6.55 7.72 19.91
C ILE A 202 7.23 8.01 18.56
N GLY A 203 7.74 6.97 17.90
CA GLY A 203 8.40 7.08 16.60
C GLY A 203 9.27 5.89 16.25
N THR A 204 9.90 5.95 15.08
CA THR A 204 10.77 4.88 14.57
C THR A 204 12.21 5.01 15.10
N GLU A 205 12.84 3.86 15.36
CA GLU A 205 14.21 3.69 15.89
C GLU A 205 15.16 3.07 14.84
N GLY A 206 14.93 3.40 13.57
CA GLY A 206 15.62 2.80 12.42
C GLY A 206 14.66 1.99 11.56
N LYS A 207 15.21 1.10 10.72
CA LYS A 207 14.42 0.27 9.81
C LYS A 207 13.67 -0.81 10.61
N ASP A 208 12.35 -0.79 10.54
CA ASP A 208 11.44 -1.78 11.15
C ASP A 208 11.46 -1.85 12.70
N LYS A 209 11.97 -0.82 13.38
CA LYS A 209 11.95 -0.70 14.86
C LYS A 209 11.10 0.47 15.28
N ILE A 210 10.23 0.27 16.26
CA ILE A 210 9.36 1.33 16.79
C ILE A 210 9.44 1.39 18.30
N ALA A 211 9.38 2.62 18.83
CA ALA A 211 9.24 2.86 20.26
C ALA A 211 7.78 3.21 20.56
N VAL A 212 7.23 2.54 21.57
CA VAL A 212 5.89 2.81 22.08
C VAL A 212 5.96 3.13 23.58
N TYR A 213 5.10 4.01 24.04
CA TYR A 213 4.99 4.38 25.44
C TYR A 213 3.78 3.68 26.07
N ASP A 214 4.04 2.96 27.16
CA ASP A 214 3.02 2.38 28.02
C ASP A 214 2.66 3.37 29.12
N LYS A 215 1.43 3.91 29.07
CA LYS A 215 0.96 4.89 30.06
C LYS A 215 0.69 4.25 31.42
N GLU A 216 0.35 2.96 31.48
CA GLU A 216 0.00 2.29 32.73
C GLU A 216 1.25 2.02 33.57
N ASN A 217 2.33 1.58 32.92
CA ASN A 217 3.61 1.27 33.56
C ASN A 217 4.62 2.44 33.52
N ASN A 218 4.24 3.55 32.88
CA ASN A 218 5.10 4.73 32.66
C ASN A 218 6.47 4.37 32.03
N GLU A 219 6.49 3.40 31.10
CA GLU A 219 7.71 2.89 30.49
C GLU A 219 7.72 3.08 28.96
N VAL A 220 8.92 3.28 28.40
CA VAL A 220 9.13 3.23 26.94
C VAL A 220 9.53 1.81 26.57
N ILE A 221 8.71 1.19 25.73
CA ILE A 221 8.94 -0.16 25.21
C ILE A 221 9.55 -0.03 23.82
N HIS A 222 10.78 -0.53 23.68
CA HIS A 222 11.48 -0.63 22.40
C HIS A 222 11.15 -1.97 21.77
N ILE A 223 10.46 -1.96 20.64
CA ILE A 223 10.01 -3.18 19.99
C ILE A 223 11.03 -3.54 18.91
N PRO A 224 11.90 -4.54 19.13
CA PRO A 224 12.81 -5.03 18.10
C PRO A 224 12.01 -5.69 16.98
N LYS A 225 12.65 -5.85 15.82
CA LYS A 225 12.06 -6.47 14.62
C LYS A 225 11.41 -7.84 14.89
N ASP A 226 11.97 -8.59 15.84
CA ASP A 226 11.54 -9.95 16.18
C ASP A 226 10.49 -10.00 17.31
N ALA A 227 10.26 -8.89 18.02
CA ALA A 227 9.18 -8.78 18.99
C ALA A 227 7.87 -8.58 18.24
N LYS A 228 7.04 -9.62 18.23
CA LYS A 228 5.78 -9.64 17.49
C LYS A 228 4.64 -9.22 18.41
N PHE A 229 4.04 -8.08 18.09
CA PHE A 229 2.62 -7.95 18.39
C PHE A 229 1.89 -9.11 17.72
N LEU A 230 1.25 -9.97 18.53
CA LEU A 230 0.46 -11.09 18.04
C LEU A 230 -0.80 -10.59 17.31
N ARG A 231 -1.29 -9.42 17.71
CA ARG A 231 -2.33 -8.65 17.02
C ARG A 231 -2.16 -7.19 17.39
N ALA A 232 -2.15 -6.28 16.43
CA ALA A 232 -2.14 -4.85 16.67
C ALA A 232 -3.01 -4.10 15.65
N THR A 233 -3.73 -3.10 16.13
CA THR A 233 -4.54 -2.19 15.32
C THR A 233 -4.09 -0.76 15.61
N LEU A 234 -3.88 0.02 14.54
CA LEU A 234 -3.57 1.44 14.67
C LEU A 234 -4.85 2.22 14.97
N LYS A 235 -4.80 3.11 15.96
CA LYS A 235 -5.81 4.13 16.21
C LYS A 235 -5.16 5.49 16.17
N SER A 236 -5.43 6.19 15.09
CA SER A 236 -4.88 7.52 14.83
C SER A 236 -5.76 8.60 15.40
N THR A 237 -5.14 9.70 15.85
CA THR A 237 -5.85 10.86 16.36
C THR A 237 -5.63 12.06 15.42
N LYS A 238 -6.52 13.06 15.51
CA LYS A 238 -6.37 14.31 14.74
C LYS A 238 -5.23 15.20 15.25
N GLU A 239 -4.64 14.87 16.40
CA GLU A 239 -3.57 15.63 17.03
C GLU A 239 -2.22 15.30 16.37
N LYS A 240 -1.31 16.27 16.39
CA LYS A 240 0.07 16.10 15.89
C LYS A 240 1.06 16.37 17.00
N TRP A 241 2.22 15.73 16.93
CA TRP A 241 3.32 16.00 17.84
C TRP A 241 3.92 17.39 17.60
N ASN A 242 4.16 18.14 18.68
CA ASN A 242 5.05 19.28 18.63
C ASN A 242 6.49 18.76 18.62
N THR A 243 7.31 19.22 17.66
CA THR A 243 8.68 18.73 17.47
C THR A 243 9.68 19.86 17.63
N ILE A 244 10.72 19.65 18.43
CA ILE A 244 11.83 20.59 18.66
C ILE A 244 13.14 19.85 18.37
N LYS A 245 14.06 20.48 17.64
CA LYS A 245 15.41 19.94 17.43
C LYS A 245 16.42 20.76 18.24
N ILE A 246 17.22 20.07 19.05
CA ILE A 246 18.19 20.68 19.95
C ILE A 246 19.61 20.32 19.49
N ALA A 247 20.46 21.33 19.36
CA ALA A 247 21.86 21.20 18.91
C ALA A 247 22.84 21.03 20.09
N GLY A 248 22.50 20.18 21.06
CA GLY A 248 23.29 19.96 22.28
C GLY A 248 22.45 19.40 23.44
N PRO A 249 23.07 19.11 24.59
CA PRO A 249 22.33 18.81 25.82
C PRO A 249 21.57 20.06 26.29
N ALA A 250 20.36 19.87 26.75
CA ALA A 250 19.52 20.94 27.27
C ALA A 250 18.65 20.41 28.41
N THR A 251 18.36 21.24 29.40
CA THR A 251 17.58 20.86 30.59
C THR A 251 16.13 21.28 30.41
N ILE A 252 15.21 20.44 30.85
CA ILE A 252 13.78 20.80 30.87
C ILE A 252 13.49 21.69 32.08
N VAL A 253 13.11 22.94 31.82
CA VAL A 253 12.78 23.93 32.87
C VAL A 253 11.31 23.83 33.26
N LYS A 254 10.44 23.56 32.29
CA LYS A 254 9.00 23.42 32.52
C LYS A 254 8.44 22.30 31.66
N LYS A 255 7.66 21.41 32.28
CA LYS A 255 6.98 20.31 31.58
C LYS A 255 5.57 20.16 32.11
N GLN A 256 4.57 20.46 31.28
CA GLN A 256 3.18 20.09 31.50
C GLN A 256 2.75 19.12 30.40
N GLY A 257 2.51 17.87 30.76
CA GLY A 257 2.15 16.81 29.82
C GLY A 257 3.29 15.80 29.60
N ILE A 258 3.39 15.25 28.40
CA ILE A 258 4.35 14.18 28.06
C ILE A 258 5.35 14.68 27.03
N ALA A 259 6.62 14.32 27.23
CA ALA A 259 7.71 14.68 26.34
C ALA A 259 8.66 13.48 26.20
N PHE A 260 9.16 13.27 25.00
CA PHE A 260 10.10 12.23 24.64
C PHE A 260 11.23 12.84 23.84
N PHE A 261 12.44 12.31 24.01
CA PHE A 261 13.60 12.77 23.26
C PHE A 261 14.34 11.60 22.63
N LYS A 262 14.96 11.86 21.47
CA LYS A 262 15.71 10.89 20.70
C LYS A 262 17.21 11.17 20.83
N ALA A 263 17.87 10.40 21.68
CA ALA A 263 19.33 10.39 21.83
C ALA A 263 19.92 9.34 20.88
N GLY A 264 20.53 9.79 19.78
CA GLY A 264 21.00 8.89 18.72
C GLY A 264 19.83 8.19 18.02
N ASN A 265 19.73 6.87 18.18
CA ASN A 265 18.68 6.05 17.55
C ASN A 265 17.55 5.62 18.51
N LYS A 266 17.65 5.90 19.81
CA LYS A 266 16.66 5.46 20.80
C LYS A 266 15.82 6.61 21.35
N TRP A 267 14.54 6.36 21.52
CA TRP A 267 13.58 7.25 22.17
C TRP A 267 13.56 7.04 23.68
N ASN A 268 13.58 8.12 24.44
CA ASN A 268 13.54 8.07 25.90
C ASN A 268 12.42 8.98 26.40
N LEU A 269 11.83 8.62 27.54
CA LEU A 269 10.91 9.50 28.27
C LEU A 269 11.73 10.67 28.85
N ALA A 270 11.27 11.89 28.62
CA ALA A 270 11.94 13.06 29.17
C ALA A 270 11.45 13.29 30.61
N GLU A 271 12.32 13.19 31.61
CA GLU A 271 11.95 13.43 33.01
C GLU A 271 11.84 14.94 33.31
N LYS A 272 11.13 15.30 34.38
CA LYS A 272 11.08 16.69 34.84
C LYS A 272 12.49 17.08 35.31
N GLU A 273 12.98 18.26 34.90
CA GLU A 273 14.35 18.71 35.20
C GLU A 273 15.46 17.81 34.62
N GLY A 274 15.10 16.88 33.73
CA GLY A 274 16.05 15.99 33.06
C GLY A 274 16.76 16.65 31.87
N VAL A 275 17.90 16.07 31.49
CA VAL A 275 18.66 16.48 30.30
C VAL A 275 18.10 15.77 29.07
N VAL A 276 17.81 16.55 28.03
CA VAL A 276 17.35 16.09 26.72
C VAL A 276 18.33 16.52 25.64
N MET A 277 18.35 15.77 24.54
CA MET A 277 19.20 16.05 23.38
C MET A 277 18.56 15.52 22.10
N GLY A 278 18.98 16.07 20.96
CA GLY A 278 18.53 15.61 19.64
C GLY A 278 17.12 16.09 19.30
N TYR A 279 16.24 15.17 18.92
CA TYR A 279 14.84 15.48 18.59
C TYR A 279 13.96 15.27 19.80
N VAL A 280 13.20 16.29 20.19
CA VAL A 280 12.23 16.24 21.28
C VAL A 280 10.84 16.36 20.69
N ILE A 281 9.95 15.44 21.07
CA ILE A 281 8.53 15.52 20.77
C ILE A 281 7.75 15.66 22.07
N HIS A 282 6.71 16.49 22.07
CA HIS A 282 5.91 16.71 23.27
C HIS A 282 4.43 16.98 22.99
N LYS A 283 3.63 16.73 24.02
CA LYS A 283 2.22 17.08 24.10
C LYS A 283 1.99 17.87 25.40
N GLY A 284 1.50 19.09 25.25
CA GLY A 284 1.39 20.09 26.31
C GLY A 284 2.55 21.09 26.30
N GLU A 285 2.70 21.89 27.35
CA GLU A 285 3.75 22.91 27.45
C GLU A 285 5.11 22.28 27.78
N LEU A 286 6.14 22.72 27.06
CA LEU A 286 7.52 22.31 27.30
C LEU A 286 8.45 23.51 27.11
N GLU A 287 9.22 23.85 28.15
CA GLU A 287 10.28 24.85 28.10
C GLU A 287 11.61 24.17 28.39
N ILE A 288 12.61 24.50 27.57
CA ILE A 288 13.93 23.86 27.57
C ILE A 288 14.99 24.95 27.55
N GLU A 289 16.01 24.80 28.39
CA GLU A 289 17.15 25.70 28.49
C GLU A 289 18.43 24.96 28.10
N LYS A 290 19.24 25.57 27.22
CA LYS A 290 20.48 24.94 26.76
C LYS A 290 21.49 24.90 27.90
N LEU A 291 22.11 23.75 28.10
CA LEU A 291 23.34 23.67 28.88
C LEU A 291 24.44 24.25 28.00
N LEU A 292 25.03 25.37 28.45
CA LEU A 292 26.16 26.04 27.80
C LEU A 292 27.36 25.10 27.67
#